data_AF-A0A3D5Q7P9-F1
#
_entry.id   AF-A0A3D5Q7P9-F1
#
_cell.length_a   1.000
_cell.length_b   1.000
_cell.length_c   1.000
_cell.angle_alpha   90.00
_cell.angle_beta   90.00
_cell.angle_gamma   90.00
#
_symmetry.space_group_name_H-M   'P 1'
#
loop_
_entity.id
_entity.type
_entity.pdbx_description
1 polymer ?
#
loop_
_entity_poly.entity_id
_entity_poly.type
_entity_poly.pdbx_seq_one_letter_code
_entity_poly.pdbx_strand_id
1 'polypeptide(L)' 'SSLQALALQSAEQSGTPEGTGVAVAFDARMDEVYWGCFAMRDGWPEPLITERVCSPERVSLPDLDGPWQGAGDGW' A
#
# COMPACT_ATOMS: atom_id res chain seq x y z
N SER A 1 -6.42 5.85 -8.02
CA SER A 1 -5.03 5.89 -8.54
C SER A 1 -4.51 4.51 -8.88
N SER A 2 -3.37 4.39 -9.60
CA SER A 2 -2.78 3.09 -9.97
C SER A 2 -2.36 2.25 -8.76
N LEU A 3 -1.78 2.86 -7.70
CA LEU A 3 -1.40 2.12 -6.49
C LEU A 3 -2.64 1.64 -5.72
N GLN A 4 -3.69 2.45 -5.67
CA GLN A 4 -4.97 2.04 -5.07
C GLN A 4 -5.59 0.83 -5.79
N ALA A 5 -5.50 0.76 -7.12
CA ALA A 5 -5.98 -0.39 -7.88
C ALA A 5 -5.16 -1.66 -7.57
N LEU A 6 -3.84 -1.53 -7.42
CA LEU A 6 -2.98 -2.63 -6.97
C LEU A 6 -3.28 -3.06 -5.53
N ALA A 7 -3.56 -2.10 -4.64
CA ALA A 7 -3.95 -2.38 -3.27
C ALA A 7 -5.25 -3.21 -3.23
N LEU A 8 -6.26 -2.82 -4.02
CA LEU A 8 -7.51 -3.56 -4.13
C LEU A 8 -7.27 -4.97 -4.67
N GLN A 9 -6.53 -5.09 -5.77
CA GLN A 9 -6.25 -6.38 -6.39
C GLN A 9 -5.49 -7.33 -5.43
N SER A 10 -4.53 -6.81 -4.67
CA SER A 10 -3.80 -7.58 -3.67
C SER A 10 -4.70 -8.00 -2.51
N ALA A 11 -5.59 -7.10 -2.08
CA ALA A 11 -6.55 -7.36 -1.02
C ALA A 11 -7.55 -8.46 -1.40
N GLU A 12 -8.08 -8.41 -2.62
CA GLU A 12 -9.00 -9.41 -3.16
C GLU A 12 -8.34 -10.78 -3.30
N GLN A 13 -7.10 -10.85 -3.81
CA GLN A 13 -6.35 -12.10 -3.97
C GLN A 13 -6.01 -12.77 -2.63
N SER A 14 -5.72 -11.96 -1.61
CA SER A 14 -5.30 -12.45 -0.30
C SER A 14 -6.47 -12.65 0.67
N GLY A 15 -7.68 -12.22 0.30
CA GLY A 15 -8.83 -12.20 1.21
C GLY A 15 -8.63 -11.27 2.40
N THR A 16 -8.02 -10.11 2.17
CA THR A 16 -7.63 -9.16 3.23
C THR A 16 -8.85 -8.63 3.96
N PRO A 17 -8.97 -8.85 5.29
CA PRO A 17 -10.12 -8.43 6.06
C PRO A 17 -10.13 -6.92 6.28
N GLU A 18 -11.31 -6.39 6.59
CA GLU A 18 -11.49 -4.98 6.95
C GLU A 18 -10.62 -4.57 8.14
N GLY A 19 -10.17 -3.31 8.12
CA GLY A 19 -9.23 -2.78 9.12
C GLY A 19 -7.77 -3.13 8.88
N THR A 20 -7.45 -3.97 7.88
CA THR A 20 -6.06 -4.26 7.49
C THR A 20 -5.51 -3.14 6.60
N GLY A 21 -4.25 -2.78 6.83
CA GLY A 21 -3.50 -1.83 6.02
C GLY A 21 -2.82 -2.53 4.84
N VAL A 22 -2.93 -1.98 3.64
CA VAL A 22 -2.23 -2.43 2.45
C VAL A 22 -1.19 -1.39 2.07
N ALA A 23 0.08 -1.77 2.15
CA ALA A 23 1.21 -0.93 1.77
C ALA A 23 1.72 -1.37 0.39
N VAL A 24 1.63 -0.48 -0.59
CA VAL A 24 2.04 -0.73 -1.96
C VAL A 24 3.41 -0.10 -2.20
N ALA A 25 4.37 -0.94 -2.59
CA ALA A 25 5.70 -0.53 -3.02
C ALA A 25 5.94 -1.02 -4.46
N PHE A 26 6.32 -0.11 -5.36
CA PHE A 26 6.60 -0.46 -6.75
C PHE A 26 7.86 0.25 -7.24
N ASP A 27 8.74 -0.44 -7.96
CA ASP A 27 10.01 0.13 -8.48
C ASP A 27 9.73 1.34 -9.39
N ALA A 28 10.28 2.50 -9.02
CA ALA A 28 10.18 3.73 -9.81
C ALA A 28 11.41 3.99 -10.69
N ARG A 29 12.39 3.06 -10.71
CA ARG A 29 13.76 3.25 -11.24
C ARG A 29 14.59 4.20 -10.37
N MET A 30 15.88 4.34 -10.67
CA MET A 30 16.83 5.23 -9.97
C MET A 30 16.92 5.03 -8.45
N ASP A 31 16.79 3.79 -7.97
CA ASP A 31 16.78 3.44 -6.54
C ASP A 31 15.62 4.11 -5.75
N GLU A 32 14.50 4.39 -6.43
CA GLU A 32 13.28 4.94 -5.83
C GLU A 32 12.10 3.97 -5.96
N VAL A 33 11.12 4.13 -5.07
CA VAL A 33 9.87 3.37 -5.08
C VAL A 33 8.66 4.31 -5.10
N TYR A 34 7.66 3.95 -5.89
CA TYR A 34 6.30 4.43 -5.73
C TYR A 34 5.73 3.82 -4.46
N TRP A 35 5.38 4.68 -3.51
CA TRP A 35 4.91 4.32 -2.18
C TRP A 35 3.50 4.85 -1.94
N GLY A 36 2.62 3.97 -1.46
CA GLY A 36 1.27 4.31 -1.05
C GLY A 36 0.80 3.37 0.07
N CYS A 37 0.03 3.90 1.02
CA CYS A 37 -0.57 3.13 2.09
C CYS A 37 -2.09 3.32 2.06
N PHE A 38 -2.81 2.22 2.19
CA PHE A 38 -4.27 2.18 2.13
C PHE A 38 -4.83 1.39 3.32
N ALA A 39 -6.00 1.75 3.82
CA ALA A 39 -6.76 0.93 4.77
C ALA A 39 -7.95 0.30 4.05
N MET A 40 -8.15 -1.00 4.26
CA MET A 40 -9.36 -1.67 3.78
C MET A 40 -10.56 -1.28 4.65
N ARG A 41 -11.54 -0.62 4.04
CA ARG A 41 -12.80 -0.17 4.67
C ARG A 41 -13.96 -0.39 3.70
N ASP A 42 -15.00 -1.07 4.15
CA ASP A 42 -16.17 -1.41 3.34
C ASP A 42 -15.81 -2.09 1.99
N GLY A 43 -14.78 -2.93 2.02
CA GLY A 43 -14.24 -3.61 0.84
C GLY A 43 -13.45 -2.72 -0.13
N TRP A 44 -13.16 -1.47 0.24
CA TRP A 44 -12.40 -0.53 -0.58
C TRP A 44 -11.10 -0.07 0.13
N PRO A 45 -9.97 0.02 -0.60
CA PRO A 45 -8.74 0.61 -0.07
C PRO A 45 -8.84 2.14 -0.06
N GLU A 46 -8.94 2.73 1.12
CA GLU A 46 -8.90 4.18 1.32
C GLU A 46 -7.45 4.65 1.54
N PRO A 47 -6.98 5.71 0.86
CA PRO A 47 -5.62 6.22 1.03
C PRO A 47 -5.40 6.81 2.42
N LEU A 48 -4.37 6.34 3.11
CA LEU A 48 -3.93 6.86 4.42
C LEU A 48 -2.84 7.92 4.29
N ILE A 49 -2.07 7.88 3.20
CA ILE A 49 -1.04 8.87 2.87
C ILE A 49 -1.21 9.31 1.43
N THR A 50 -0.65 10.48 1.11
CA THR A 50 -0.47 10.88 -0.29
C THR A 50 0.56 9.99 -0.95
N GLU A 51 0.19 9.41 -2.09
CA GLU A 51 1.08 8.63 -2.94
C GLU A 51 2.33 9.46 -3.29
N ARG A 52 3.50 8.87 -3.15
CA ARG A 52 4.77 9.57 -3.40
C ARG A 52 5.81 8.65 -4.03
N VAL A 53 6.80 9.25 -4.67
CA VAL A 53 8.05 8.57 -5.03
C VAL A 53 9.09 8.93 -3.97
N CYS A 54 9.74 7.94 -3.39
CA CYS A 54 10.84 8.15 -2.46
C CYS A 54 11.80 6.97 -2.44
N SER A 55 12.99 7.16 -1.87
CA SER A 55 13.92 6.06 -1.60
C SER A 55 13.29 5.02 -0.66
N PRO A 56 13.61 3.72 -0.79
CA PRO A 56 13.11 2.65 0.09
C PRO A 56 13.31 2.94 1.58
N GLU A 57 14.41 3.60 1.96
CA GLU A 57 14.69 3.96 3.36
C GLU A 57 13.74 5.01 3.94
N ARG A 58 12.99 5.71 3.08
CA ARG A 58 12.04 6.77 3.47
C ARG A 58 10.60 6.28 3.49
N VAL A 59 10.32 5.02 3.19
CA VAL A 59 8.96 4.49 3.33
C VAL A 59 8.58 4.46 4.81
N SER A 60 7.32 4.75 5.09
CA SER A 60 6.80 4.80 6.45
C SER A 60 5.37 4.31 6.46
N LEU A 61 5.08 3.39 7.37
CA LEU A 61 3.72 2.92 7.61
C LEU A 61 3.05 3.88 8.62
N PRO A 62 1.88 4.45 8.29
CA PRO A 62 1.11 5.20 9.27
C PRO A 62 0.61 4.27 10.38
N ASP A 63 0.27 4.84 11.54
CA ASP A 63 -0.37 4.08 12.61
C ASP A 63 -1.74 3.58 12.15
N LEU A 64 -1.96 2.27 12.32
CA LEU A 64 -3.20 1.60 12.04
C LEU A 64 -3.42 0.53 13.11
N ASP A 65 -4.66 0.40 13.60
CA ASP A 65 -5.00 -0.57 14.64
C ASP A 65 -4.89 -2.03 14.17
N GLY A 66 -4.92 -2.26 12.85
CA GLY A 66 -4.87 -3.57 12.23
C GLY A 66 -3.50 -3.98 11.68
N PRO A 67 -3.40 -5.22 11.17
CA PRO A 67 -2.17 -5.71 10.55
C PRO A 67 -1.86 -4.94 9.25
N TRP A 68 -0.62 -5.04 8.80
CA TRP A 68 -0.19 -4.54 7.50
C TRP A 68 0.13 -5.69 6.55
N GLN A 69 -0.19 -5.47 5.28
CA GLN A 69 0.14 -6.36 4.18
C GLN A 69 0.89 -5.57 3.10
N GLY A 70 2.03 -6.11 2.67
CA GLY A 70 2.78 -5.60 1.53
C GLY A 70 2.18 -6.07 0.21
N ALA A 71 2.06 -5.15 -0.74
CA ALA A 71 1.67 -5.42 -2.12
C ALA A 71 2.67 -4.77 -3.11
N GLY A 72 2.89 -5.43 -4.25
CA GLY A 72 3.79 -4.96 -5.31
C GLY A 72 5.20 -5.57 -5.25
N ASP A 73 5.98 -5.32 -6.29
CA ASP A 73 7.31 -5.91 -6.50
C ASP A 73 8.45 -5.12 -5.82
N GLY A 74 8.13 -4.04 -5.09
CA GLY A 74 9.12 -3.19 -4.41
C GLY A 74 9.48 -3.62 -2.97
N TRP A 75 9.11 -4.84 -2.56
CA TRP A 75 9.37 -5.42 -1.23
C TRP A 75 10.62 -6.31 -1.19
#